data_AF-A0A1E3WD95-F1
#
_entry.id   AF-A0A1E3WD95-F1
#
_cell.length_a   1.000
_cell.length_b   1.000
_cell.length_c   1.000
_cell.angle_alpha   90.00
_cell.angle_beta   90.00
_cell.angle_gamma   90.00
#
_symmetry.space_group_name_H-M   'P 1'
#
loop_
_entity.id
_entity.type
_entity.pdbx_description
1 polymer ?
#
loop_
_entity_poly.entity_id
_entity_poly.type
_entity_poly.pdbx_seq_one_letter_code
_entity_poly.pdbx_strand_id
1 'polypeptide(L)'
;MRSAVSNGTSLHSERPGDNRQARRFKDLVSDLSEMIGGWAALSEVQRQLLRRVAMLSIQLEALELEAAKGNKINHEEYARIAGHQRRLLGDLGLLPRPVREEADDAGDDDAPKDFRALVEQAAKEGRRLSHASGENISRRCPATSCWRSPTRASGRAGSCPSGR
;
A
#
# COMPACT_ATOMS: atom_id res chain seq x y z
N MET A 1 -21.86 4.05 -37.91
CA MET A 1 -22.25 3.07 -36.86
C MET A 1 -21.09 2.97 -35.87
N ARG A 2 -21.32 3.13 -34.57
CA ARG A 2 -20.26 3.04 -33.54
C ARG A 2 -20.17 1.61 -33.00
N SER A 3 -18.99 1.19 -32.55
CA SER A 3 -18.79 -0.16 -31.99
C SER A 3 -19.61 -0.37 -30.70
N ALA A 4 -20.01 -1.62 -30.41
CA ALA A 4 -20.70 -1.97 -29.17
C ALA A 4 -19.90 -1.61 -27.91
N VAL A 5 -18.56 -1.68 -28.00
CA VAL A 5 -17.65 -1.28 -26.92
C VAL A 5 -17.72 0.23 -26.68
N SER A 6 -17.68 1.02 -27.75
CA SER A 6 -17.79 2.48 -27.67
C SER A 6 -19.18 2.96 -27.22
N ASN A 7 -20.22 2.16 -27.47
CA ASN A 7 -21.57 2.43 -26.99
C ASN A 7 -21.78 2.00 -25.53
N GLY A 8 -20.82 1.27 -24.95
CA GLY A 8 -20.90 0.75 -23.59
C GLY A 8 -21.85 -0.44 -23.42
N THR A 9 -22.33 -1.03 -24.52
CA THR A 9 -23.19 -2.24 -24.49
C THR A 9 -22.38 -3.53 -24.40
N SER A 10 -21.07 -3.48 -24.69
CA SER A 10 -20.13 -4.58 -24.45
C SER A 10 -18.86 -4.09 -23.76
N LEU A 11 -18.27 -4.91 -22.87
CA LEU A 11 -17.00 -4.60 -22.21
C LEU A 11 -15.78 -4.85 -23.11
N HIS A 12 -15.90 -5.79 -24.05
CA HIS A 12 -14.83 -6.22 -24.96
C HIS A 12 -15.35 -6.33 -26.40
N SER A 13 -14.45 -6.26 -27.37
CA SER A 13 -14.78 -6.45 -28.79
C SER A 13 -15.27 -7.88 -29.05
N GLU A 14 -14.69 -8.84 -28.34
CA GLU A 14 -15.04 -10.25 -28.40
C GLU A 14 -15.55 -10.71 -27.04
N ARG A 15 -16.42 -11.72 -27.05
CA ARG A 15 -16.94 -12.29 -25.80
C ARG A 15 -15.81 -13.06 -25.11
N PRO A 16 -15.43 -12.70 -23.87
CA PRO A 16 -14.47 -13.51 -23.12
C PRO A 16 -15.08 -14.89 -22.80
N GLY A 17 -14.22 -15.90 -22.69
CA GLY A 17 -14.62 -17.26 -22.30
C GLY A 17 -15.25 -17.31 -20.90
N ASP A 18 -15.95 -18.40 -20.58
CA ASP A 18 -16.65 -18.56 -19.29
C ASP A 18 -15.75 -19.09 -18.16
N ASN A 19 -14.66 -18.38 -17.91
CA ASN A 19 -13.72 -18.73 -16.84
C ASN A 19 -13.92 -17.85 -15.59
N ARG A 20 -13.32 -18.28 -14.47
CA ARG A 20 -13.46 -17.58 -13.17
C ARG A 20 -12.97 -16.13 -13.24
N GLN A 21 -11.89 -15.86 -13.97
CA GLN A 21 -11.32 -14.53 -14.13
C GLN A 21 -12.25 -13.61 -14.95
N ALA A 22 -12.88 -14.13 -16.00
CA ALA A 22 -13.82 -13.37 -16.82
C ALA A 22 -15.09 -12.98 -16.04
N ARG A 23 -15.57 -13.85 -15.13
CA ARG A 23 -16.65 -13.50 -14.19
C ARG A 23 -16.19 -12.45 -13.19
N ARG A 24 -15.04 -12.69 -12.53
CA ARG A 24 -14.46 -11.75 -11.57
C ARG A 24 -14.23 -10.37 -12.17
N PHE A 25 -13.78 -10.29 -13.43
CA PHE A 25 -13.60 -9.03 -14.14
C PHE A 25 -14.92 -8.25 -14.29
N LYS A 26 -16.00 -8.94 -14.66
CA LYS A 26 -17.33 -8.32 -14.76
C LYS A 26 -17.83 -7.82 -13.41
N ASP A 27 -17.65 -8.63 -12.36
CA ASP A 27 -18.05 -8.27 -11.00
C ASP A 27 -17.32 -7.00 -10.55
N LEU A 28 -15.99 -6.97 -10.67
CA LEU A 28 -15.17 -5.80 -10.32
C LEU A 28 -15.55 -4.55 -11.12
N VAL A 29 -15.84 -4.70 -12.41
CA VAL A 29 -16.28 -3.58 -13.23
C VAL A 29 -17.65 -3.05 -12.77
N SER A 30 -18.57 -3.95 -12.42
CA SER A 30 -19.89 -3.58 -11.88
C SER A 30 -19.73 -2.82 -10.57
N ASP A 31 -19.08 -3.44 -9.58
CA ASP A 31 -18.92 -2.91 -8.22
C ASP A 31 -18.24 -1.53 -8.23
N LEU A 32 -17.12 -1.41 -8.96
CA LEU A 32 -16.39 -0.13 -9.06
C LEU A 32 -17.20 0.94 -9.79
N SER A 33 -18.03 0.55 -10.78
CA SER A 33 -18.85 1.52 -11.50
C SER A 33 -19.98 2.05 -10.62
N GLU A 34 -20.59 1.19 -9.80
CA GLU A 34 -21.65 1.57 -8.87
C GLU A 34 -21.16 2.60 -7.84
N MET A 35 -19.91 2.48 -7.37
CA MET A 35 -19.30 3.45 -6.46
C MET A 35 -19.21 4.87 -7.04
N ILE A 36 -19.12 5.01 -8.37
CA ILE A 36 -18.99 6.30 -9.07
C ILE A 36 -20.35 6.77 -9.64
N GLY A 37 -21.45 6.13 -9.25
CA GLY A 37 -22.81 6.47 -9.73
C GLY A 37 -23.29 5.66 -10.94
N GLY A 38 -22.63 4.54 -11.23
CA GLY A 38 -23.04 3.55 -12.22
C GLY A 38 -22.42 3.75 -13.61
N TRP A 39 -22.44 2.67 -14.41
CA TRP A 39 -21.79 2.63 -15.73
C TRP A 39 -22.22 3.72 -16.71
N ALA A 40 -23.52 4.05 -16.71
CA ALA A 40 -24.09 5.04 -17.62
C ALA A 40 -23.60 6.47 -17.33
N ALA A 41 -23.28 6.79 -16.07
CA ALA A 41 -22.80 8.11 -15.66
C ALA A 41 -21.32 8.36 -16.04
N LEU A 42 -20.57 7.30 -16.34
CA LEU A 42 -19.14 7.38 -16.64
C LEU A 42 -18.88 7.86 -18.06
N SER A 43 -17.93 8.79 -18.21
CA SER A 43 -17.31 9.12 -19.49
C SER A 43 -16.54 7.93 -20.07
N GLU A 44 -16.33 7.88 -21.38
CA GLU A 44 -15.58 6.79 -22.02
C GLU A 44 -14.15 6.65 -21.46
N VAL A 45 -13.50 7.78 -21.14
CA VAL A 45 -12.16 7.77 -20.52
C VAL A 45 -12.21 7.08 -19.16
N GLN A 46 -13.19 7.41 -18.31
CA GLN A 46 -13.37 6.77 -17.01
C GLN A 46 -13.69 5.28 -17.16
N ARG A 47 -14.54 4.89 -18.11
CA ARG A 47 -14.83 3.47 -18.40
C ARG A 47 -13.59 2.68 -18.78
N GLN A 48 -12.67 3.28 -19.55
CA GLN A 48 -11.39 2.66 -19.88
C GLN A 48 -10.47 2.55 -18.68
N LEU A 49 -10.37 3.59 -17.85
CA LEU A 49 -9.59 3.54 -16.61
C LEU A 49 -10.11 2.47 -15.66
N LEU A 50 -11.44 2.38 -15.49
CA LEU A 50 -12.08 1.40 -14.64
C LEU A 50 -11.83 -0.04 -15.11
N ARG A 51 -11.90 -0.30 -16.42
CA ARG A 51 -11.51 -1.60 -17.00
C ARG A 51 -10.03 -1.94 -16.73
N ARG A 52 -9.13 -0.96 -16.78
CA ARG A 52 -7.70 -1.17 -16.44
C ARG A 52 -7.53 -1.47 -14.95
N VAL A 53 -8.23 -0.75 -14.06
CA VAL A 53 -8.22 -1.03 -12.62
C VAL A 53 -8.68 -2.46 -12.34
N ALA A 54 -9.81 -2.88 -12.91
CA ALA A 54 -10.32 -4.24 -12.73
C ALA A 54 -9.31 -5.31 -13.18
N MET A 55 -8.60 -5.06 -14.29
CA MET A 55 -7.54 -5.96 -14.75
C MET A 55 -6.32 -5.99 -13.82
N LEU A 56 -5.89 -4.84 -13.28
CA LEU A 56 -4.81 -4.80 -12.30
C LEU A 56 -5.20 -5.51 -10.99
N SER A 57 -6.46 -5.38 -10.55
CA SER A 57 -6.98 -6.11 -9.39
C SER A 57 -6.86 -7.62 -9.55
N ILE A 58 -7.25 -8.17 -10.70
CA ILE A 58 -7.15 -9.62 -10.97
C ILE A 58 -5.69 -10.10 -10.96
N GLN A 59 -4.76 -9.29 -11.49
CA GLN A 59 -3.32 -9.60 -11.42
C GLN A 59 -2.81 -9.64 -9.99
N LEU A 60 -3.20 -8.67 -9.16
CA LEU A 60 -2.83 -8.64 -7.75
C LEU A 60 -3.42 -9.81 -6.99
N GLU A 61 -4.71 -10.14 -7.20
CA GLU A 61 -5.36 -11.31 -6.61
C GLU A 61 -4.61 -12.61 -6.97
N ALA A 62 -4.10 -12.73 -8.20
CA ALA A 62 -3.31 -13.89 -8.61
C ALA A 62 -1.95 -13.95 -7.89
N LEU A 63 -1.24 -12.83 -7.76
CA LEU A 63 0.03 -12.76 -7.03
C LEU A 63 -0.17 -13.02 -5.53
N GLU A 64 -1.23 -12.48 -4.93
CA GLU A 64 -1.59 -12.68 -3.53
C GLU A 64 -1.93 -14.14 -3.23
N LEU A 65 -2.63 -14.81 -4.16
CA LEU A 65 -2.92 -16.23 -4.06
C LEU A 65 -1.62 -17.05 -4.05
N GLU A 66 -0.66 -16.75 -4.91
CA GLU A 66 0.63 -17.45 -4.92
C GLU A 66 1.42 -17.19 -3.65
N ALA A 67 1.44 -15.96 -3.15
CA ALA A 67 2.05 -15.63 -1.86
C ALA A 67 1.39 -16.39 -0.70
N ALA A 68 0.05 -16.47 -0.68
CA ALA A 68 -0.71 -17.17 0.35
C ALA A 68 -0.49 -18.69 0.34
N LYS A 69 -0.18 -19.28 -0.81
CA LYS A 69 0.26 -20.68 -0.93
C LYS A 69 1.68 -20.92 -0.38
N GLY A 70 2.40 -19.86 -0.03
CA GLY A 70 3.81 -19.93 0.39
C GLY A 70 4.80 -19.95 -0.79
N ASN A 71 4.34 -19.69 -2.01
CA ASN A 71 5.22 -19.59 -3.17
C ASN A 71 5.96 -18.25 -3.14
N LYS A 72 7.18 -18.24 -3.70
CA LYS A 72 7.94 -17.00 -3.86
C LYS A 72 7.28 -16.15 -4.94
N ILE A 73 6.94 -14.92 -4.60
CA ILE A 73 6.42 -13.92 -5.53
C ILE A 73 7.47 -12.85 -5.82
N ASN A 74 7.35 -12.20 -6.98
CA ASN A 74 8.16 -11.03 -7.28
C ASN A 74 7.55 -9.80 -6.59
N HIS A 75 8.15 -9.38 -5.47
CA HIS A 75 7.68 -8.23 -4.70
C HIS A 75 7.78 -6.90 -5.45
N GLU A 76 8.75 -6.74 -6.36
CA GLU A 76 8.90 -5.52 -7.16
C GLU A 76 7.78 -5.39 -8.18
N GLU A 77 7.40 -6.50 -8.82
CA GLU A 77 6.27 -6.57 -9.73
C GLU A 77 4.97 -6.26 -9.00
N TYR A 78 4.74 -6.91 -7.85
CA TYR A 78 3.58 -6.65 -7.01
C TYR A 78 3.47 -5.17 -6.62
N ALA A 79 4.55 -4.59 -6.09
CA ALA A 79 4.58 -3.18 -5.68
C ALA A 79 4.32 -2.22 -6.87
N ARG A 80 4.86 -2.54 -8.06
CA ARG A 80 4.63 -1.76 -9.27
C ARG A 80 3.16 -1.77 -9.67
N ILE A 81 2.56 -2.96 -9.77
CA ILE A 81 1.15 -3.12 -10.17
C ILE A 81 0.22 -2.43 -9.16
N ALA A 82 0.44 -2.64 -7.85
CA ALA A 82 -0.32 -2.01 -6.79
C ALA A 82 -0.21 -0.47 -6.84
N GLY A 83 0.99 0.07 -7.10
CA GLY A 83 1.20 1.50 -7.27
C GLY A 83 0.47 2.07 -8.49
N HIS A 84 0.42 1.36 -9.61
CA HIS A 84 -0.37 1.77 -10.77
C HIS A 84 -1.88 1.73 -10.48
N GLN A 85 -2.36 0.68 -9.81
CA GLN A 85 -3.77 0.56 -9.43
C GLN A 85 -4.20 1.73 -8.52
N ARG A 86 -3.40 2.06 -7.50
CA ARG A 86 -3.65 3.20 -6.60
C ARG A 86 -3.76 4.52 -7.35
N ARG A 87 -2.88 4.78 -8.33
CA ARG A 87 -2.93 6.01 -9.13
C ARG A 87 -4.23 6.10 -9.95
N LEU A 88 -4.59 5.03 -10.65
CA LEU A 88 -5.82 4.99 -11.44
C LEU A 88 -7.08 5.16 -10.58
N LEU A 89 -7.10 4.57 -9.38
CA LEU A 89 -8.19 4.77 -8.42
C LEU A 89 -8.26 6.22 -7.92
N GLY A 90 -7.11 6.87 -7.72
CA GLY A 90 -7.04 8.31 -7.41
C GLY A 90 -7.56 9.18 -8.56
N ASP A 91 -7.21 8.85 -9.81
CA ASP A 91 -7.70 9.56 -11.00
C ASP A 91 -9.22 9.43 -11.19
N LEU A 92 -9.80 8.32 -10.72
CA LEU A 92 -11.25 8.10 -10.68
C LEU A 92 -11.95 8.81 -9.50
N GLY A 93 -11.19 9.43 -8.59
CA GLY A 93 -11.73 10.07 -7.39
C GLY A 93 -12.17 9.09 -6.30
N LEU A 94 -11.80 7.81 -6.40
CA LEU A 94 -12.17 6.77 -5.43
C LEU A 94 -11.21 6.71 -4.23
N LEU A 95 -10.09 7.44 -4.28
CA LEU A 95 -9.16 7.55 -3.18
C LEU A 95 -8.95 9.02 -2.80
N PRO A 96 -8.78 9.31 -1.49
CA PRO A 96 -8.42 10.64 -1.06
C PRO A 96 -7.06 11.01 -1.66
N ARG A 97 -6.96 12.23 -2.20
CA ARG A 97 -5.66 12.79 -2.60
C ARG A 97 -4.81 12.93 -1.33
N PRO A 98 -3.55 12.47 -1.31
CA PRO A 98 -2.68 12.73 -0.19
C PRO A 98 -2.60 14.23 0.01
N VAL A 99 -2.92 14.69 1.22
CA VAL A 99 -2.68 16.08 1.61
C VAL A 99 -1.17 16.25 1.56
N ARG A 100 -0.69 17.08 0.62
CA ARG A 100 0.68 17.54 0.68
C ARG A 100 0.66 18.58 1.79
N GLU A 101 1.21 18.23 2.96
CA GLU A 101 1.57 19.24 3.93
C GLU A 101 2.49 20.19 3.18
N GLU A 102 2.01 21.41 2.95
CA GLU A 102 2.86 22.52 2.55
C GLU A 102 3.88 22.61 3.67
N ALA A 103 5.10 22.14 3.41
CA ALA A 103 6.20 22.49 4.27
C ALA A 103 6.24 24.01 4.19
N ASP A 104 5.73 24.66 5.23
CA ASP A 104 5.89 26.09 5.40
C ASP A 104 7.37 26.35 5.12
N ASP A 105 7.65 27.09 4.04
CA ASP A 105 8.96 27.62 3.72
C ASP A 105 9.33 28.63 4.82
N ALA A 106 9.56 28.13 6.03
CA ALA A 106 10.31 28.83 7.04
C ALA A 106 11.73 28.92 6.48
N GLY A 107 12.03 30.06 5.88
CA GLY A 107 13.34 30.36 5.30
C GLY A 107 14.44 30.22 6.34
N ASP A 108 15.04 29.03 6.40
CA ASP A 108 16.33 28.79 7.03
C ASP A 108 17.42 28.86 5.94
N ASP A 109 17.65 30.08 5.43
CA ASP A 109 18.66 30.37 4.42
C ASP A 109 20.10 30.45 4.98
N ASP A 110 20.32 30.18 6.28
CA ASP A 110 21.64 30.31 6.93
C ASP A 110 22.31 28.98 7.35
N ALA A 111 21.73 27.81 7.02
CA ALA A 111 22.39 26.53 7.29
C ALA A 111 23.26 26.10 6.09
N PRO A 112 24.60 25.89 6.25
CA PRO A 112 25.44 25.40 5.17
C PRO A 112 25.00 23.99 4.74
N LYS A 113 24.40 23.90 3.55
CA LYS A 113 23.85 22.65 2.96
C LYS A 113 24.94 21.69 2.47
N ASP A 114 26.21 22.06 2.60
CA ASP A 114 27.34 21.23 2.20
C ASP A 114 28.05 20.68 3.45
N PHE A 115 27.94 19.36 3.64
CA PHE A 115 28.64 18.62 4.69
C PHE A 115 30.15 18.87 4.64
N ARG A 116 30.69 19.08 3.44
CA ARG A 116 32.11 19.39 3.24
C ARG A 116 32.48 20.77 3.79
N ALA A 117 31.60 21.76 3.61
CA ALA A 117 31.79 23.09 4.16
C ALA A 117 31.75 23.07 5.69
N LEU A 118 30.86 22.28 6.30
CA LEU A 118 30.80 22.08 7.76
C LEU A 118 32.08 21.44 8.31
N VAL A 119 32.62 20.42 7.66
CA VAL A 119 33.88 19.76 8.05
C VAL A 119 35.05 20.73 7.94
N GLU A 120 35.08 21.55 6.90
CA GLU A 120 36.14 22.52 6.65
C GLU A 120 36.08 23.72 7.61
N GLN A 121 34.87 24.15 8.00
CA GLN A 121 34.65 25.15 9.04
C GLN A 121 35.07 24.64 10.42
N ALA A 122 34.70 23.40 10.77
CA ALA A 122 35.11 22.77 12.02
C ALA A 122 36.64 22.61 12.13
N ALA A 123 37.30 22.32 10.99
CA ALA A 123 38.76 22.28 10.90
C ALA A 123 39.40 23.67 11.07
N LYS A 124 38.82 24.73 10.48
CA LYS A 124 39.29 26.12 10.64
C LYS A 124 39.09 26.68 12.05
N GLU A 125 38.00 26.31 12.71
CA GLU A 125 37.68 26.75 14.08
C GLU A 125 38.47 26.01 15.16
N GLY A 126 39.38 25.09 14.79
CA GLY A 126 40.21 24.34 15.75
C GLY A 126 39.41 23.45 16.69
N ARG A 127 38.11 23.25 16.42
CA ARG A 127 37.28 22.29 17.15
C ARG A 127 37.60 20.91 16.60
N ARG A 128 38.50 20.20 17.30
CA ARG A 128 38.57 18.74 17.17
C ARG A 128 37.18 18.20 17.52
N LEU A 129 36.41 17.76 16.53
CA LEU A 129 35.38 16.76 16.76
C LEU A 129 36.13 15.53 17.28
N SER A 130 36.17 15.37 18.60
CA SER A 130 36.64 14.14 19.20
C SER A 130 35.81 13.02 18.59
N HIS A 131 36.49 12.08 17.94
CA HIS A 131 35.93 10.78 17.64
C HIS A 131 35.26 10.25 18.91
N ALA A 132 33.93 10.33 18.96
CA ALA A 132 33.16 9.48 19.83
C ALA A 132 33.29 8.08 19.23
N SER A 133 34.36 7.41 19.66
CA SER A 133 34.56 5.98 19.59
C SER A 133 33.24 5.28 19.91
N GLY A 134 32.94 4.22 19.16
CA GLY A 134 31.76 3.41 19.39
C GLY A 134 31.70 2.97 20.85
N GLU A 135 30.66 3.42 21.56
CA GLU A 135 30.27 2.84 22.83
C GLU A 135 28.75 2.97 23.00
N ASN A 136 28.11 1.80 23.03
CA ASN A 136 26.96 1.51 23.87
C ASN A 136 25.55 1.95 23.39
N ILE A 137 25.01 1.28 22.36
CA ILE A 137 23.55 1.11 22.21
C ILE A 137 23.09 -0.09 23.06
N SER A 138 23.44 -0.07 24.35
CA SER A 138 22.68 -0.77 25.37
C SER A 138 22.33 0.28 26.41
N ARG A 139 21.07 0.28 26.87
CA ARG A 139 20.46 1.24 27.82
C ARG A 139 19.82 2.48 27.17
N ARG A 140 18.71 2.25 26.49
CA ARG A 140 17.48 3.05 26.65
C ARG A 140 16.28 2.22 26.21
N CYS A 141 15.98 1.22 27.03
CA CYS A 141 14.66 0.64 27.11
C CYS A 141 13.90 1.48 28.15
N PRO A 142 12.96 2.37 27.77
CA PRO A 142 12.03 2.92 28.74
C PRO A 142 11.05 1.80 29.10
N ALA A 143 11.21 1.29 30.32
CA ALA A 143 10.26 0.37 30.91
C ALA A 143 8.88 1.02 30.98
N THR A 144 7.98 0.63 30.08
CA THR A 144 6.55 0.43 30.34
C THR A 144 5.89 -0.26 29.15
N SER A 145 5.15 -1.34 29.42
CA SER A 145 4.35 -2.19 28.51
C SER A 145 5.15 -3.24 27.69
N CYS A 146 5.67 -4.28 28.33
CA CYS A 146 4.94 -5.55 28.51
C CYS A 146 4.15 -6.01 27.27
N TRP A 147 4.85 -6.54 26.27
CA TRP A 147 4.27 -7.59 25.41
C TRP A 147 4.99 -8.89 25.72
N ARG A 148 4.51 -9.52 26.79
CA ARG A 148 4.88 -10.88 27.18
C ARG A 148 4.06 -11.82 26.30
N SER A 149 4.70 -12.47 25.35
CA SER A 149 4.14 -13.63 24.65
C SER A 149 3.82 -14.74 25.67
N PRO A 150 2.63 -15.35 25.68
CA PRO A 150 2.40 -16.54 26.49
C PRO A 150 2.58 -17.79 25.63
N THR A 151 3.73 -18.46 25.77
CA THR A 151 3.83 -19.90 25.49
C THR A 151 3.54 -20.68 26.78
N ARG A 152 2.36 -21.34 26.76
CA ARG A 152 2.04 -22.68 27.27
C ARG A 152 2.52 -23.11 28.68
N ALA A 153 1.54 -23.39 29.55
CA ALA A 153 1.21 -24.73 30.07
C ALA A 153 0.94 -24.80 31.59
N SER A 154 -0.06 -25.62 31.92
CA SER A 154 -0.36 -26.28 33.21
C SER A 154 -1.15 -25.48 34.26
N GLY A 155 -2.23 -26.11 34.74
CA GLY A 155 -3.00 -25.64 35.90
C GLY A 155 -4.51 -25.82 35.82
N ARG A 156 -4.99 -27.05 35.62
CA ARG A 156 -6.38 -27.42 35.96
C ARG A 156 -6.56 -27.20 37.48
N ALA A 157 -7.24 -26.14 37.86
CA ALA A 157 -7.79 -26.00 39.21
C ALA A 157 -9.16 -26.70 39.25
N GLY A 158 -9.32 -27.59 40.22
CA GLY A 158 -10.46 -28.48 40.35
C GLY A 158 -11.76 -27.77 40.70
N SER A 159 -12.83 -28.17 40.02
CA SER A 159 -14.20 -28.07 40.53
C SER A 159 -14.51 -29.33 41.35
N CYS A 160 -14.89 -29.12 42.61
CA CYS A 160 -15.44 -30.15 43.49
C CYS A 160 -16.81 -30.61 42.96
N PRO A 161 -17.10 -31.93 42.90
CA PRO A 161 -18.46 -32.41 42.78
C PRO A 161 -19.11 -32.54 44.16
N SER A 162 -20.29 -31.95 44.28
CA SER A 162 -21.23 -32.10 45.39
C SER A 162 -21.81 -33.52 45.47
N GLY A 163 -21.92 -34.06 46.68
CA GLY A 163 -23.07 -34.85 47.12
C GLY A 163 -22.99 -36.38 47.04
N ARG A 164 -22.71 -37.00 48.18
CA ARG A 164 -23.65 -37.89 48.88
C ARG A 164 -23.58 -37.61 50.37
#